data_AF-A0ABD5S2I1-F1
#
_entry.id   AF-A0ABD5S2I1-F1
#
_cell.length_a   1.000
_cell.length_b   1.000
_cell.length_c   1.000
_cell.angle_alpha   90.00
_cell.angle_beta   90.00
_cell.angle_gamma   90.00
#
_symmetry.space_group_name_H-M   'P 1'
#
loop_
_entity.id
_entity.type
_entity.pdbx_description
1 polymer ?
#
loop_
_entity_poly.entity_id
_entity_poly.type
_entity_poly.pdbx_seq_one_letter_code
_entity_poly.pdbx_strand_id
1 'polypeptide(L)'
;MRRVALAVVLLAVLAGVPSSGVGASGSPSPGAPADSVGDPGGSDVDAHVGSADAAAVQAANESGRTEIVIEVQPNANATWTVRTRYELETENDTRAFNRLVGDLKSNATNVTGEAAVFRNYAAQASNATGREMRITGVGYEGDVRDVTPEPDDEYEKLGVLTLSFTWTNFAATDDGGRLRVGDAFSAGDGGLWFPSLAENQRLVFVTPDGYTVERSISSETNGNRRIIDDARRFERGVWFVYAPEEGTADGTTPPQGEGPFAGGVDPLLVGGS
;
A
#
# COMPACT_ATOMS: atom_id res chain seq x y z
N MET A 1 30.29 25.15 -2.94
CA MET A 1 29.61 24.51 -4.09
C MET A 1 29.83 23.00 -4.02
N ARG A 2 28.88 22.26 -3.46
CA ARG A 2 28.85 20.79 -3.55
C ARG A 2 27.64 20.42 -4.38
N ARG A 3 27.88 19.78 -5.53
CA ARG A 3 26.85 19.27 -6.43
C ARG A 3 26.12 18.14 -5.69
N VAL A 4 24.81 18.26 -5.49
CA VAL A 4 23.98 17.22 -4.88
C VAL A 4 22.92 16.82 -5.91
N ALA A 5 22.84 15.51 -6.16
CA ALA A 5 22.01 14.88 -7.16
C ALA A 5 20.56 14.73 -6.65
N LEU A 6 19.60 14.83 -7.58
CA LEU A 6 18.18 14.59 -7.38
C LEU A 6 17.93 13.15 -6.85
N ALA A 7 17.13 13.02 -5.79
CA ALA A 7 16.50 11.76 -5.42
C ALA A 7 15.00 12.00 -5.22
N VAL A 8 14.19 11.50 -6.15
CA VAL A 8 12.77 11.20 -5.88
C VAL A 8 12.78 10.14 -4.78
N VAL A 9 12.08 10.37 -3.68
CA VAL A 9 11.86 9.31 -2.67
C VAL A 9 10.87 8.33 -3.29
N LEU A 10 11.41 7.47 -4.16
CA LEU A 10 10.90 6.14 -4.38
C LEU A 10 10.97 5.46 -3.01
N LEU A 11 9.87 4.86 -2.55
CA LEU A 11 9.88 3.93 -1.44
C LEU A 11 10.59 2.64 -1.90
N ALA A 12 11.90 2.76 -2.09
CA ALA A 12 12.84 1.73 -2.46
C ALA A 12 13.86 1.62 -1.33
N VAL A 13 13.44 1.06 -0.21
CA VAL A 13 14.39 0.39 0.70
C VAL A 13 14.34 -1.08 0.36
N LEU A 14 15.07 -1.49 -0.68
CA LEU A 14 15.42 -2.89 -0.93
C LEU A 14 16.57 -2.95 -1.93
N ALA A 15 17.79 -2.72 -1.42
CA ALA A 15 19.01 -3.20 -2.05
C ALA A 15 20.10 -3.35 -0.98
N GLY A 16 20.19 -4.53 -0.38
CA GLY A 16 21.41 -4.97 0.26
C GLY A 16 22.41 -5.35 -0.83
N VAL A 17 23.37 -4.47 -1.14
CA VAL A 17 24.48 -4.78 -2.03
C VAL A 17 25.67 -5.22 -1.16
N PRO A 18 26.24 -6.43 -1.35
CA PRO A 18 27.47 -6.80 -0.67
C PRO A 18 28.62 -5.96 -1.23
N SER A 19 29.20 -5.08 -0.42
CA SER A 19 30.43 -4.38 -0.76
C SER A 19 31.58 -5.39 -0.80
N SER A 20 32.04 -5.72 -2.00
CA SER A 20 33.31 -6.42 -2.20
C SER A 20 34.44 -5.45 -1.83
N GLY A 21 35.19 -5.79 -0.78
CA GLY A 21 36.35 -5.01 -0.34
C GLY A 21 37.44 -4.99 -1.42
N VAL A 22 37.87 -3.78 -1.79
CA VAL A 22 39.11 -3.59 -2.55
C VAL A 22 40.17 -3.07 -1.58
N GLY A 23 41.26 -3.83 -1.47
CA GLY A 23 42.41 -3.49 -0.65
C GLY A 23 43.14 -2.27 -1.19
N ALA A 24 43.45 -1.34 -0.29
CA ALA A 24 44.30 -0.19 -0.57
C ALA A 24 45.78 -0.60 -0.64
N SER A 25 46.50 -0.13 -1.66
CA SER A 25 47.95 0.02 -1.65
C SER A 25 48.38 1.08 -2.67
N GLY A 26 49.16 2.06 -2.24
CA GLY A 26 49.98 2.89 -3.13
C GLY A 26 49.92 4.40 -2.90
N SER A 27 50.96 4.90 -2.24
CA SER A 27 51.39 6.27 -1.90
C SER A 27 51.30 7.40 -2.96
N PRO A 28 51.46 8.69 -2.56
CA PRO A 28 51.22 9.88 -3.37
C PRO A 28 52.45 10.42 -4.10
N SER A 29 52.23 11.28 -5.11
CA SER A 29 53.23 12.24 -5.62
C SER A 29 52.57 13.54 -6.10
N PRO A 30 53.14 14.73 -5.80
CA PRO A 30 52.60 16.02 -6.23
C PRO A 30 53.38 16.61 -7.41
N GLY A 31 52.67 17.32 -8.30
CA GLY A 31 53.26 18.15 -9.34
C GLY A 31 52.22 19.11 -9.93
N ALA A 32 52.46 20.41 -9.79
CA ALA A 32 51.76 21.52 -10.44
C ALA A 32 52.78 22.28 -11.33
N PRO A 33 52.46 23.39 -12.05
CA PRO A 33 51.19 23.90 -12.59
C PRO A 33 51.30 24.28 -14.11
N ALA A 34 50.21 24.71 -14.75
CA ALA A 34 50.29 25.63 -15.90
C ALA A 34 48.98 26.42 -16.10
N ASP A 35 49.13 27.75 -16.16
CA ASP A 35 48.17 28.79 -16.51
C ASP A 35 47.47 28.61 -17.87
N SER A 36 46.23 29.13 -17.97
CA SER A 36 45.78 29.91 -19.13
C SER A 36 44.50 30.70 -18.81
N VAL A 37 44.59 32.01 -19.04
CA VAL A 37 43.53 33.02 -18.95
C VAL A 37 42.74 33.07 -20.27
N GLY A 38 41.42 33.25 -20.18
CA GLY A 38 40.54 33.58 -21.31
C GLY A 38 39.09 33.84 -20.87
N ASP A 39 38.70 35.10 -20.76
CA ASP A 39 37.34 35.66 -20.60
C ASP A 39 36.90 36.24 -21.98
N PRO A 40 35.64 36.66 -22.29
CA PRO A 40 34.34 36.62 -21.58
C PRO A 40 33.15 36.06 -22.40
N GLY A 41 31.99 35.92 -21.75
CA GLY A 41 30.70 36.32 -22.33
C GLY A 41 29.61 35.26 -22.47
N GLY A 42 28.46 35.53 -21.84
CA GLY A 42 27.15 35.22 -22.43
C GLY A 42 26.26 34.20 -21.73
N SER A 43 25.33 34.72 -20.92
CA SER A 43 23.92 34.32 -20.84
C SER A 43 23.53 33.04 -20.11
N ASP A 44 23.01 33.24 -18.90
CA ASP A 44 22.02 32.42 -18.21
C ASP A 44 20.82 32.07 -19.09
N VAL A 45 20.39 30.80 -19.16
CA VAL A 45 18.97 30.41 -19.30
C VAL A 45 18.72 29.02 -18.68
N ASP A 46 17.84 29.00 -17.68
CA ASP A 46 16.97 27.93 -17.16
C ASP A 46 17.47 26.49 -16.94
N ALA A 47 17.74 26.17 -15.67
CA ALA A 47 17.52 24.82 -15.13
C ALA A 47 17.14 24.78 -13.63
N HIS A 48 16.87 25.92 -12.99
CA HIS A 48 16.86 26.02 -11.52
C HIS A 48 15.48 26.06 -10.86
N VAL A 49 14.40 26.13 -11.63
CA VAL A 49 13.05 26.31 -11.07
C VAL A 49 12.46 25.01 -10.51
N GLY A 50 13.05 23.83 -10.77
CA GLY A 50 12.50 22.54 -10.31
C GLY A 50 13.07 21.96 -9.01
N SER A 51 14.20 22.48 -8.50
CA SER A 51 14.97 21.81 -7.44
C SER A 51 14.66 22.31 -6.02
N ALA A 52 14.21 23.55 -5.86
CA ALA A 52 13.76 24.08 -4.57
C ALA A 52 12.40 23.47 -4.16
N ASP A 53 11.52 23.27 -5.15
CA ASP A 53 10.20 22.66 -4.97
C ASP A 53 10.27 21.20 -4.47
N ALA A 54 11.30 20.44 -4.86
CA ALA A 54 11.49 19.05 -4.43
C ALA A 54 12.06 18.92 -3.00
N ALA A 55 12.82 19.92 -2.53
CA ALA A 55 13.38 19.94 -1.18
C ALA A 55 12.34 20.30 -0.12
N ALA A 56 11.42 21.21 -0.44
CA ALA A 56 10.29 21.52 0.42
C ALA A 56 9.33 20.31 0.57
N VAL A 57 9.13 19.54 -0.50
CA VAL A 57 8.35 18.28 -0.46
C VAL A 57 9.06 17.18 0.34
N GLN A 58 10.40 17.21 0.45
CA GLN A 58 11.15 16.26 1.29
C GLN A 58 11.10 16.61 2.78
N ALA A 59 11.18 17.89 3.16
CA ALA A 59 11.00 18.32 4.55
C ALA A 59 9.60 17.94 5.06
N ALA A 60 8.57 18.15 4.22
CA ALA A 60 7.20 17.71 4.46
C ALA A 60 7.02 16.19 4.67
N ASN A 61 7.99 15.37 4.26
CA ASN A 61 7.95 13.90 4.35
C ASN A 61 8.58 13.36 5.64
N GLU A 62 9.37 14.16 6.38
CA GLU A 62 10.00 13.74 7.64
C GLU A 62 9.01 13.78 8.82
N SER A 63 7.98 14.63 8.74
CA SER A 63 6.87 14.71 9.69
C SER A 63 5.58 14.00 9.20
N GLY A 64 5.53 13.67 7.90
CA GLY A 64 4.35 13.16 7.22
C GLY A 64 3.99 11.73 7.59
N ARG A 65 2.80 11.54 8.19
CA ARG A 65 2.21 10.21 8.42
C ARG A 65 1.72 9.62 7.10
N THR A 66 2.22 8.43 6.73
CA THR A 66 1.68 7.63 5.63
C THR A 66 0.67 6.63 6.16
N GLU A 67 -0.57 6.66 5.67
CA GLU A 67 -1.60 5.66 6.00
C GLU A 67 -1.84 4.76 4.79
N ILE A 68 -1.65 3.46 4.97
CA ILE A 68 -1.92 2.42 3.99
C ILE A 68 -3.18 1.70 4.42
N VAL A 69 -4.25 1.80 3.65
CA VAL A 69 -5.52 1.12 3.89
C VAL A 69 -5.71 0.01 2.85
N ILE A 70 -5.96 -1.21 3.31
CA ILE A 70 -6.18 -2.39 2.50
C ILE A 70 -7.57 -2.93 2.82
N GLU A 71 -8.47 -2.80 1.85
CA GLU A 71 -9.86 -3.25 1.96
C GLU A 71 -10.00 -4.54 1.16
N VAL A 72 -10.00 -5.67 1.86
CA VAL A 72 -10.14 -6.99 1.24
C VAL A 72 -11.61 -7.20 0.88
N GLN A 73 -11.87 -7.68 -0.32
CA GLN A 73 -13.22 -7.90 -0.83
C GLN A 73 -13.57 -9.40 -0.83
N PRO A 74 -14.87 -9.76 -0.76
CA PRO A 74 -15.32 -11.16 -0.82
C PRO A 74 -14.86 -11.94 -2.07
N ASN A 75 -14.61 -11.24 -3.18
CA ASN A 75 -14.09 -11.81 -4.43
C ASN A 75 -12.56 -12.02 -4.43
N ALA A 76 -11.92 -11.95 -3.26
CA ALA A 76 -10.48 -12.05 -3.06
C ALA A 76 -9.63 -10.91 -3.66
N ASN A 77 -10.23 -9.88 -4.25
CA ASN A 77 -9.52 -8.65 -4.60
C ASN A 77 -9.27 -7.79 -3.36
N ALA A 78 -8.39 -6.80 -3.49
CA ALA A 78 -8.26 -5.76 -2.47
C ALA A 78 -8.21 -4.38 -3.11
N THR A 79 -8.93 -3.43 -2.51
CA THR A 79 -8.74 -2.00 -2.79
C THR A 79 -7.64 -1.49 -1.89
N TRP A 80 -6.63 -0.90 -2.47
CA TRP A 80 -5.53 -0.26 -1.77
C TRP A 80 -5.71 1.25 -1.84
N THR A 81 -5.55 1.91 -0.71
CA THR A 81 -5.52 3.37 -0.60
C THR A 81 -4.30 3.77 0.20
N VAL A 82 -3.35 4.45 -0.43
CA VAL A 82 -2.15 5.01 0.22
C VAL A 82 -2.33 6.51 0.33
N ARG A 83 -2.30 7.02 1.56
CA ARG A 83 -2.43 8.45 1.86
C ARG A 83 -1.12 8.96 2.42
N THR A 84 -0.51 9.90 1.70
CA THR A 84 0.71 10.57 2.15
C THR A 84 0.39 12.02 2.46
N ARG A 85 0.75 12.44 3.67
CA ARG A 85 0.56 13.80 4.14
C ARG A 85 1.83 14.61 3.89
N TYR A 86 1.65 15.86 3.48
CA TYR A 86 2.69 16.83 3.22
C TYR A 86 2.36 18.10 3.99
N GLU A 87 3.27 18.53 4.86
CA GLU A 87 3.25 19.83 5.51
C GLU A 87 3.57 20.91 4.47
N LEU A 88 2.70 21.90 4.33
CA LEU A 88 2.82 22.95 3.32
C LEU A 88 3.00 24.29 4.02
N GLU A 89 4.25 24.68 4.23
CA GLU A 89 4.63 25.90 4.96
C GLU A 89 4.35 27.16 4.15
N THR A 90 4.53 27.09 2.83
CA THR A 90 4.44 28.25 1.94
C THR A 90 3.43 28.07 0.81
N GLU A 91 3.04 29.21 0.21
CA GLU A 91 2.28 29.21 -1.04
C GLU A 91 3.04 28.55 -2.20
N ASN A 92 4.38 28.55 -2.15
CA ASN A 92 5.18 27.86 -3.14
C ASN A 92 5.03 26.33 -2.99
N ASP A 93 5.04 25.83 -1.76
CA ASP A 93 4.88 24.39 -1.47
C ASP A 93 3.48 23.92 -1.88
N THR A 94 2.47 24.73 -1.60
CA THR A 94 1.10 24.48 -2.06
C THR A 94 1.01 24.40 -3.59
N ARG A 95 1.69 25.30 -4.32
CA ARG A 95 1.74 25.26 -5.79
C ARG A 95 2.53 24.05 -6.31
N ALA A 96 3.62 23.68 -5.66
CA ALA A 96 4.41 22.50 -6.00
C ALA A 96 3.61 21.21 -5.81
N PHE A 97 2.94 21.07 -4.65
CA PHE A 97 2.05 19.94 -4.35
C PHE A 97 0.93 19.80 -5.39
N ASN A 98 0.24 20.90 -5.73
CA ASN A 98 -0.84 20.86 -6.72
C ASN A 98 -0.33 20.48 -8.12
N ARG A 99 0.87 20.91 -8.51
CA ARG A 99 1.51 20.48 -9.77
C ARG A 99 1.80 18.98 -9.75
N LEU A 100 2.41 18.47 -8.68
CA LEU A 100 2.68 17.05 -8.51
C LEU A 100 1.40 16.20 -8.64
N VAL A 101 0.32 16.59 -7.97
CA VAL A 101 -0.98 15.91 -8.06
C VAL A 101 -1.51 15.93 -9.49
N GLY A 102 -1.42 17.08 -10.17
CA GLY A 102 -1.85 17.23 -11.56
C GLY A 102 -1.07 16.33 -12.53
N ASP A 103 0.24 16.24 -12.34
CA ASP A 103 1.12 15.40 -13.14
C ASP A 103 0.82 13.91 -12.93
N LEU A 104 0.64 13.49 -11.67
CA LEU A 104 0.28 12.11 -11.33
C LEU A 104 -1.09 11.71 -11.87
N LYS A 105 -2.09 12.59 -11.77
CA LYS A 105 -3.43 12.38 -12.35
C LYS A 105 -3.37 12.19 -13.85
N SER A 106 -2.64 13.06 -14.55
CA SER A 106 -2.52 13.03 -16.01
C SER A 106 -1.74 11.81 -16.51
N ASN A 107 -0.89 11.22 -15.66
CA ASN A 107 -0.03 10.09 -15.97
C ASN A 107 -0.39 8.81 -15.19
N ALA A 108 -1.59 8.71 -14.61
CA ALA A 108 -1.95 7.61 -13.71
C ALA A 108 -1.83 6.21 -14.36
N THR A 109 -2.03 6.14 -15.67
CA THR A 109 -1.88 4.91 -16.48
C THR A 109 -0.45 4.64 -16.94
N ASN A 110 0.45 5.61 -16.83
CA ASN A 110 1.83 5.46 -17.30
C ASN A 110 2.66 4.59 -16.34
N VAL A 111 3.73 4.00 -16.90
CA VAL A 111 4.60 3.01 -16.24
C VAL A 111 5.56 3.66 -15.22
N THR A 112 5.32 4.91 -14.85
CA THR A 112 6.21 5.72 -13.99
C THR A 112 5.52 6.08 -12.69
N GLY A 113 6.26 6.08 -11.57
CA GLY A 113 5.76 6.45 -10.24
C GLY A 113 5.44 5.25 -9.34
N GLU A 114 4.79 5.54 -8.20
CA GLU A 114 4.53 4.56 -7.14
C GLU A 114 3.66 3.38 -7.61
N ALA A 115 2.70 3.61 -8.51
CA ALA A 115 1.90 2.53 -9.11
C ALA A 115 2.74 1.50 -9.89
N ALA A 116 3.89 1.90 -10.46
CA ALA A 116 4.79 0.98 -11.15
C ALA A 116 5.49 0.03 -10.16
N VAL A 117 5.81 0.53 -8.97
CA VAL A 117 6.37 -0.26 -7.88
C VAL A 117 5.37 -1.32 -7.43
N PHE A 118 4.10 -0.94 -7.18
CA PHE A 118 3.04 -1.90 -6.84
C PHE A 118 2.75 -2.92 -7.96
N ARG A 119 2.81 -2.51 -9.23
CA ARG A 119 2.72 -3.45 -10.37
C ARG A 119 3.84 -4.48 -10.36
N ASN A 120 5.06 -4.06 -10.03
CA ASN A 120 6.18 -4.97 -9.91
C ASN A 120 6.00 -5.94 -8.73
N TYR A 121 5.51 -5.47 -7.58
CA TYR A 121 5.19 -6.33 -6.44
C TYR A 121 4.08 -7.34 -6.75
N ALA A 122 3.02 -6.92 -7.45
CA ALA A 122 1.98 -7.83 -7.92
C ALA A 122 2.54 -8.91 -8.86
N ALA A 123 3.48 -8.57 -9.74
CA ALA A 123 4.13 -9.54 -10.62
C ALA A 123 5.02 -10.53 -9.84
N GLN A 124 5.78 -10.05 -8.85
CA GLN A 124 6.58 -10.91 -7.97
C GLN A 124 5.70 -11.88 -7.16
N ALA A 125 4.66 -11.36 -6.51
CA ALA A 125 3.70 -12.18 -5.77
C ALA A 125 2.98 -13.18 -6.68
N SER A 126 2.65 -12.79 -7.91
CA SER A 126 2.03 -13.71 -8.88
C SER A 126 2.93 -14.89 -9.20
N ASN A 127 4.22 -14.63 -9.43
CA ASN A 127 5.21 -15.68 -9.70
C ASN A 127 5.40 -16.58 -8.47
N ALA A 128 5.58 -15.98 -7.29
CA ALA A 128 5.82 -16.72 -6.05
C ALA A 128 4.66 -17.64 -5.64
N THR A 129 3.42 -17.27 -5.97
CA THR A 129 2.21 -18.02 -5.58
C THR A 129 1.61 -18.86 -6.70
N GLY A 130 2.01 -18.62 -7.96
CA GLY A 130 1.35 -19.18 -9.14
C GLY A 130 -0.05 -18.62 -9.41
N ARG A 131 -0.50 -17.60 -8.67
CA ARG A 131 -1.81 -16.95 -8.83
C ARG A 131 -1.65 -15.70 -9.67
N GLU A 132 -2.44 -15.57 -10.74
CA GLU A 132 -2.36 -14.38 -11.59
C GLU A 132 -2.92 -13.15 -10.84
N MET A 133 -2.05 -12.22 -10.44
CA MET A 133 -2.41 -10.96 -9.80
C MET A 133 -2.06 -9.77 -10.69
N ARG A 134 -2.89 -8.72 -10.64
CA ARG A 134 -2.71 -7.50 -11.42
C ARG A 134 -3.12 -6.28 -10.60
N ILE A 135 -2.45 -5.16 -10.85
CA ILE A 135 -2.91 -3.85 -10.38
C ILE A 135 -3.75 -3.22 -11.48
N THR A 136 -4.96 -2.78 -11.13
CA THR A 136 -5.93 -2.16 -12.04
C THR A 136 -6.56 -0.93 -11.40
N GLY A 137 -7.19 -0.07 -12.20
CA GLY A 137 -7.94 1.09 -11.69
C GLY A 137 -7.09 2.08 -10.90
N VAL A 138 -5.85 2.35 -11.33
CA VAL A 138 -4.94 3.29 -10.65
C VAL A 138 -5.50 4.72 -10.76
N GLY A 139 -5.66 5.37 -9.61
CA GLY A 139 -6.09 6.76 -9.49
C GLY A 139 -5.23 7.53 -8.50
N TYR A 140 -5.09 8.84 -8.76
CA TYR A 140 -4.44 9.78 -7.86
C TYR A 140 -5.42 10.91 -7.51
N GLU A 141 -5.49 11.26 -6.24
CA GLU A 141 -6.23 12.41 -5.74
C GLU A 141 -5.33 13.27 -4.85
N GLY A 142 -5.63 14.55 -4.77
CA GLY A 142 -4.89 15.49 -3.95
C GLY A 142 -5.88 16.46 -3.33
N ASP A 143 -5.70 16.70 -2.04
CA ASP A 143 -6.53 17.60 -1.24
C ASP A 143 -5.62 18.49 -0.39
N VAL A 144 -5.99 19.76 -0.24
CA VAL A 144 -5.24 20.71 0.59
C VAL A 144 -6.22 21.27 1.61
N ARG A 145 -5.87 21.18 2.89
CA ARG A 145 -6.70 21.69 3.99
C ARG A 145 -5.90 22.67 4.81
N ASP A 146 -6.55 23.74 5.23
CA ASP A 146 -6.03 24.60 6.29
C ASP A 146 -6.09 23.82 7.62
N VAL A 147 -5.03 23.92 8.41
CA VAL A 147 -4.91 23.27 9.72
C VAL A 147 -4.49 24.30 10.76
N THR A 148 -4.84 24.05 12.02
CA THR A 148 -4.29 24.82 13.14
C THR A 148 -2.94 24.22 13.50
N PRO A 149 -1.81 24.94 13.31
CA PRO A 149 -0.50 24.43 13.69
C PRO A 149 -0.44 24.17 15.21
N GLU A 150 0.18 23.06 15.61
CA GLU A 150 0.63 22.87 16.99
C GLU A 150 1.79 23.85 17.30
N PRO A 151 2.14 24.10 18.57
CA PRO A 151 3.15 25.10 18.94
C PRO A 151 4.52 24.91 18.28
N ASP A 152 4.82 23.67 17.84
CA ASP A 152 6.07 23.27 17.21
C ASP A 152 5.95 23.11 15.67
N ASP A 153 4.76 23.32 15.10
CA ASP A 153 4.52 23.21 13.66
C ASP A 153 4.77 24.55 12.94
N GLU A 154 5.47 24.53 11.81
CA GLU A 154 5.71 25.71 10.97
C GLU A 154 4.76 25.81 9.76
N TYR A 155 3.76 24.91 9.65
CA TYR A 155 2.84 24.82 8.53
C TYR A 155 1.39 25.13 8.91
N GLU A 156 0.70 25.91 8.08
CA GLU A 156 -0.74 26.21 8.24
C GLU A 156 -1.62 25.40 7.30
N LYS A 157 -1.01 24.64 6.38
CA LYS A 157 -1.72 23.84 5.39
C LYS A 157 -1.17 22.42 5.32
N LEU A 158 -2.06 21.47 5.12
CA LEU A 158 -1.75 20.07 4.95
C LEU A 158 -2.23 19.58 3.59
N GLY A 159 -1.29 19.13 2.76
CA GLY A 159 -1.57 18.42 1.52
C GLY A 159 -1.73 16.92 1.79
N VAL A 160 -2.74 16.29 1.19
CA VAL A 160 -2.96 14.84 1.25
C VAL A 160 -2.98 14.28 -0.16
N LEU A 161 -1.94 13.56 -0.54
CA LEU A 161 -1.90 12.78 -1.77
C LEU A 161 -2.50 11.40 -1.49
N THR A 162 -3.48 11.00 -2.29
CA THR A 162 -4.11 9.68 -2.21
C THR A 162 -3.86 8.91 -3.50
N LEU A 163 -3.16 7.79 -3.41
CA LEU A 163 -3.08 6.77 -4.46
C LEU A 163 -4.11 5.69 -4.16
N SER A 164 -4.97 5.36 -5.13
CA SER A 164 -5.91 4.25 -5.04
C SER A 164 -5.77 3.29 -6.22
N PHE A 165 -5.94 1.99 -5.97
CA PHE A 165 -5.96 0.97 -7.01
C PHE A 165 -6.59 -0.33 -6.51
N THR A 166 -6.96 -1.23 -7.43
CA THR A 166 -7.40 -2.59 -7.12
C THR A 166 -6.28 -3.58 -7.42
N TRP A 167 -5.89 -4.36 -6.42
CA TRP A 167 -5.04 -5.54 -6.56
C TRP A 167 -5.93 -6.76 -6.73
N THR A 168 -5.92 -7.37 -7.92
CA THR A 168 -6.77 -8.52 -8.24
C THR A 168 -6.21 -9.81 -7.67
N ASN A 169 -7.08 -10.72 -7.22
CA ASN A 169 -6.69 -12.01 -6.63
C ASN A 169 -5.66 -11.82 -5.49
N PHE A 170 -5.84 -10.77 -4.69
CA PHE A 170 -4.94 -10.41 -3.60
C PHE A 170 -4.93 -11.48 -2.50
N ALA A 171 -6.10 -11.91 -2.05
CA ALA A 171 -6.22 -13.01 -1.09
C ALA A 171 -6.24 -14.37 -1.80
N ALA A 172 -5.70 -15.40 -1.14
CA ALA A 172 -5.98 -16.79 -1.53
C ALA A 172 -7.34 -17.20 -0.97
N THR A 173 -8.13 -17.94 -1.75
CA THR A 173 -9.40 -18.52 -1.29
C THR A 173 -9.22 -20.03 -1.09
N ASP A 174 -9.76 -20.58 -0.01
CA ASP A 174 -9.82 -22.03 0.17
C ASP A 174 -11.24 -22.59 0.00
N ASP A 175 -11.37 -23.92 -0.06
CA ASP A 175 -12.64 -24.62 -0.33
C ASP A 175 -13.75 -24.30 0.68
N GLY A 176 -13.39 -23.83 1.87
CA GLY A 176 -14.32 -23.39 2.91
C GLY A 176 -14.75 -21.92 2.77
N GLY A 177 -14.38 -21.25 1.67
CA GLY A 177 -14.68 -19.85 1.43
C GLY A 177 -13.84 -18.87 2.24
N ARG A 178 -12.80 -19.34 2.98
CA ARG A 178 -11.92 -18.45 3.75
C ARG A 178 -11.00 -17.67 2.82
N LEU A 179 -10.77 -16.41 3.18
CA LEU A 179 -9.81 -15.54 2.51
C LEU A 179 -8.53 -15.46 3.33
N ARG A 180 -7.39 -15.76 2.70
CA ARG A 180 -6.06 -15.75 3.32
C ARG A 180 -5.21 -14.68 2.67
N VAL A 181 -4.81 -13.70 3.48
CA VAL A 181 -3.89 -12.65 3.10
C VAL A 181 -2.53 -12.94 3.72
N GLY A 182 -1.48 -12.79 2.93
CA GLY A 182 -0.09 -12.78 3.40
C GLY A 182 0.91 -13.12 2.32
N ASP A 183 0.53 -14.04 1.44
CA ASP A 183 1.35 -14.47 0.30
C ASP A 183 1.57 -13.34 -0.73
N ALA A 184 0.61 -12.42 -0.85
CA ALA A 184 0.72 -11.21 -1.68
C ALA A 184 1.87 -10.27 -1.26
N PHE A 185 2.38 -10.40 -0.03
CA PHE A 185 3.53 -9.62 0.48
C PHE A 185 4.89 -10.28 0.19
N SER A 186 4.90 -11.47 -0.42
CA SER A 186 6.13 -12.19 -0.77
C SER A 186 6.78 -11.61 -2.03
N ALA A 187 8.11 -11.53 -2.02
CA ALA A 187 8.95 -11.16 -3.15
C ALA A 187 9.54 -12.37 -3.91
N GLY A 188 9.14 -13.61 -3.55
CA GLY A 188 9.82 -14.83 -4.01
C GLY A 188 11.08 -15.12 -3.19
N ASP A 189 11.64 -16.34 -3.36
CA ASP A 189 12.86 -16.82 -2.68
C ASP A 189 12.85 -16.69 -1.13
N GLY A 190 11.66 -16.66 -0.52
CA GLY A 190 11.48 -16.47 0.92
C GLY A 190 11.58 -15.01 1.40
N GLY A 191 11.73 -14.05 0.49
CA GLY A 191 11.77 -12.61 0.78
C GLY A 191 10.39 -11.95 0.87
N LEU A 192 10.37 -10.76 1.45
CA LEU A 192 9.19 -9.87 1.56
C LEU A 192 9.51 -8.54 0.88
N TRP A 193 8.61 -8.05 0.02
CA TRP A 193 8.74 -6.69 -0.52
C TRP A 193 8.24 -5.63 0.48
N PHE A 194 7.47 -6.05 1.49
CA PHE A 194 7.04 -5.23 2.62
C PHE A 194 7.60 -5.79 3.95
N PRO A 195 8.92 -5.66 4.19
CA PRO A 195 9.57 -6.31 5.34
C PRO A 195 9.38 -5.57 6.67
N SER A 196 8.91 -4.32 6.66
CA SER A 196 8.75 -3.49 7.85
C SER A 196 7.77 -2.36 7.65
N LEU A 197 7.22 -1.87 8.76
CA LEU A 197 6.47 -0.61 8.88
C LEU A 197 7.34 0.39 9.63
N ALA A 198 7.49 1.62 9.13
CA ALA A 198 8.26 2.68 9.78
C ALA A 198 7.43 3.46 10.82
N GLU A 199 8.08 4.29 11.65
CA GLU A 199 7.45 5.02 12.79
C GLU A 199 6.38 6.02 12.36
N ASN A 200 6.50 6.58 11.16
CA ASN A 200 5.54 7.49 10.56
C ASN A 200 4.54 6.77 9.63
N GLN A 201 4.45 5.44 9.68
CA GLN A 201 3.57 4.67 8.83
C GLN A 201 2.52 3.92 9.65
N ARG A 202 1.30 3.93 9.12
CA ARG A 202 0.17 3.20 9.67
C ARG A 202 -0.40 2.26 8.62
N LEU A 203 -0.58 1.00 8.99
CA LEU A 203 -1.19 -0.01 8.13
C LEU A 203 -2.55 -0.40 8.69
N VAL A 204 -3.58 -0.35 7.85
CA VAL A 204 -4.95 -0.66 8.23
C VAL A 204 -5.53 -1.69 7.29
N PHE A 205 -5.98 -2.81 7.84
CA PHE A 205 -6.81 -3.77 7.12
C PHE A 205 -8.26 -3.56 7.47
N VAL A 206 -9.12 -3.54 6.46
CA VAL A 206 -10.57 -3.54 6.62
C VAL A 206 -11.08 -4.93 6.30
N THR A 207 -11.79 -5.53 7.27
CA THR A 207 -12.42 -6.84 7.12
C THR A 207 -13.45 -6.79 5.99
N PRO A 208 -13.49 -7.79 5.08
CA PRO A 208 -14.50 -7.87 4.04
C PRO A 208 -15.92 -7.96 4.59
N ASP A 209 -16.89 -7.43 3.86
CA ASP A 209 -18.30 -7.59 4.21
C ASP A 209 -18.72 -9.07 4.22
N GLY A 210 -19.46 -9.49 5.25
CA GLY A 210 -19.88 -10.88 5.43
C GLY A 210 -18.74 -11.81 5.86
N TYR A 211 -17.63 -11.26 6.36
CA TYR A 211 -16.50 -12.01 6.91
C TYR A 211 -16.14 -11.55 8.32
N THR A 212 -15.55 -12.46 9.09
CA THR A 212 -14.91 -12.18 10.38
C THR A 212 -13.44 -12.55 10.35
N VAL A 213 -12.65 -11.96 11.25
CA VAL A 213 -11.23 -12.29 11.40
C VAL A 213 -11.09 -13.58 12.21
N GLU A 214 -10.69 -14.68 11.55
CA GLU A 214 -10.45 -15.98 12.21
C GLU A 214 -9.07 -16.00 12.88
N ARG A 215 -8.03 -15.52 12.16
CA ARG A 215 -6.67 -15.39 12.68
C ARG A 215 -5.99 -14.18 12.04
N SER A 216 -5.10 -13.52 12.77
CA SER A 216 -4.30 -12.42 12.23
C SER A 216 -2.97 -12.28 12.96
N ILE A 217 -2.07 -11.51 12.37
CA ILE A 217 -0.98 -10.87 13.10
C ILE A 217 -1.53 -9.98 14.23
N SER A 218 -0.69 -9.66 15.22
CA SER A 218 -1.00 -8.69 16.28
C SER A 218 -1.30 -7.32 15.68
N SER A 219 -2.45 -6.76 16.04
CA SER A 219 -2.96 -5.46 15.58
C SER A 219 -3.98 -4.92 16.59
N GLU A 220 -4.12 -3.61 16.68
CA GLU A 220 -5.26 -2.98 17.35
C GLU A 220 -6.55 -3.21 16.56
N THR A 221 -7.68 -3.36 17.25
CA THR A 221 -9.00 -3.55 16.65
C THR A 221 -9.88 -2.32 16.85
N ASN A 222 -10.43 -1.79 15.76
CA ASN A 222 -11.40 -0.71 15.78
C ASN A 222 -12.56 -1.05 14.82
N GLY A 223 -13.65 -1.62 15.36
CA GLY A 223 -14.74 -2.14 14.54
C GLY A 223 -14.27 -3.23 13.55
N ASN A 224 -14.57 -3.03 12.27
CA ASN A 224 -14.10 -3.90 11.18
C ASN A 224 -12.65 -3.62 10.74
N ARG A 225 -11.93 -2.71 11.41
CA ARG A 225 -10.54 -2.35 11.07
C ARG A 225 -9.55 -3.06 11.99
N ARG A 226 -8.40 -3.41 11.43
CA ARG A 226 -7.22 -3.95 12.12
C ARG A 226 -6.05 -3.02 11.83
N ILE A 227 -5.53 -2.39 12.87
CA ILE A 227 -4.59 -1.27 12.78
C ILE A 227 -3.23 -1.70 13.33
N ILE A 228 -2.19 -1.46 12.55
CA ILE A 228 -0.78 -1.58 12.96
C ILE A 228 -0.21 -0.17 12.83
N ASP A 229 0.10 0.46 13.95
CA ASP A 229 0.50 1.88 14.04
C ASP A 229 1.83 2.05 14.79
N ASP A 230 2.61 0.97 14.86
CA ASP A 230 3.90 0.95 15.51
C ASP A 230 4.96 0.43 14.54
N ALA A 231 6.15 1.03 14.62
CA ALA A 231 7.28 0.62 13.80
C ALA A 231 7.72 -0.79 14.17
N ARG A 232 7.73 -1.68 13.18
CA ARG A 232 8.16 -3.06 13.38
C ARG A 232 8.65 -3.71 12.10
N ARG A 233 9.56 -4.67 12.28
CA ARG A 233 9.96 -5.60 11.23
C ARG A 233 9.03 -6.81 11.24
N PHE A 234 8.66 -7.28 10.06
CA PHE A 234 7.86 -8.49 9.89
C PHE A 234 8.77 -9.68 9.58
N GLU A 235 8.85 -10.65 10.50
CA GLU A 235 9.62 -11.88 10.28
C GLU A 235 8.96 -12.80 9.24
N ARG A 236 7.63 -12.85 9.24
CA ARG A 236 6.83 -13.71 8.37
C ARG A 236 5.90 -12.93 7.43
N GLY A 237 6.07 -11.62 7.36
CA GLY A 237 5.16 -10.71 6.66
C GLY A 237 3.87 -10.42 7.43
N VAL A 238 3.05 -9.59 6.83
CA VAL A 238 1.71 -9.25 7.33
C VAL A 238 0.73 -10.33 6.88
N TRP A 239 -0.13 -10.82 7.77
CA TRP A 239 -1.05 -11.90 7.43
C TRP A 239 -2.39 -11.82 8.17
N PHE A 240 -3.45 -12.21 7.47
CA PHE A 240 -4.83 -12.28 7.97
C PHE A 240 -5.53 -13.50 7.37
N VAL A 241 -6.40 -14.14 8.15
CA VAL A 241 -7.32 -15.18 7.69
C VAL A 241 -8.72 -14.74 8.08
N TYR A 242 -9.56 -14.57 7.08
CA TYR A 242 -10.97 -14.24 7.22
C TYR A 242 -11.82 -15.48 6.97
N ALA A 243 -12.78 -15.73 7.82
CA ALA A 243 -13.81 -16.74 7.60
C ALA A 243 -15.12 -16.04 7.21
N PRO A 244 -15.92 -16.61 6.30
CA PRO A 244 -17.27 -16.14 6.09
C PRO A 244 -17.97 -16.09 7.46
N GLU A 245 -18.70 -15.01 7.73
CA GLU A 245 -19.65 -15.05 8.83
C GLU A 245 -20.57 -16.24 8.56
N GLU A 246 -20.83 -17.06 9.58
CA GLU A 246 -21.84 -18.09 9.45
C GLU A 246 -23.15 -17.37 9.13
N GLY A 247 -23.51 -17.34 7.84
CA GLY A 247 -24.87 -17.11 7.46
C GLY A 247 -25.67 -18.14 8.23
N THR A 248 -26.69 -17.69 8.95
CA THR A 248 -27.86 -18.51 9.27
C THR A 248 -28.14 -19.30 8.01
N ALA A 249 -27.69 -20.55 7.95
CA ALA A 249 -28.01 -21.43 6.85
C ALA A 249 -29.52 -21.50 6.95
N ASP A 250 -30.22 -20.82 6.03
CA ASP A 250 -31.66 -20.94 5.91
C ASP A 250 -31.92 -22.44 5.94
N GLY A 251 -32.60 -22.86 7.01
CA GLY A 251 -32.88 -24.24 7.32
C GLY A 251 -33.78 -24.81 6.24
N THR A 252 -33.21 -25.13 5.09
CA THR A 252 -33.83 -26.03 4.14
C THR A 252 -33.50 -27.42 4.65
N THR A 253 -34.28 -27.84 5.65
CA THR A 253 -34.58 -29.25 5.85
C THR A 253 -34.82 -29.85 4.46
N PRO A 254 -34.04 -30.85 4.02
CA PRO A 254 -34.34 -31.55 2.79
C PRO A 254 -35.79 -32.06 2.90
N PRO A 255 -36.66 -31.92 1.88
CA PRO A 255 -37.94 -32.62 1.93
C PRO A 255 -37.62 -34.10 2.13
N GLN A 256 -37.99 -34.64 3.30
CA GLN A 256 -37.96 -36.08 3.49
C GLN A 256 -38.82 -36.65 2.38
N GLY A 257 -38.20 -37.42 1.49
CA GLY A 257 -38.90 -38.09 0.43
C GLY A 257 -40.02 -38.92 1.04
N GLU A 258 -41.26 -38.54 0.75
CA GLU A 258 -42.40 -39.42 0.84
C GLU A 258 -42.17 -40.56 -0.17
N GLY A 259 -41.51 -41.62 0.30
CA GLY A 259 -41.57 -42.92 -0.33
C GLY A 259 -42.94 -43.55 -0.08
N PRO A 260 -43.55 -44.22 -1.08
CA PRO A 260 -44.90 -44.73 -1.01
C PRO A 260 -44.96 -46.05 -0.21
N PHE A 261 -46.18 -46.59 -0.05
CA PHE A 261 -46.58 -47.83 0.64
C PHE A 261 -46.89 -47.64 2.14
N ALA A 262 -47.99 -48.10 2.73
CA ALA A 262 -49.25 -48.71 2.32
C ALA A 262 -50.07 -48.97 3.61
N GLY A 263 -51.41 -48.87 3.55
CA GLY A 263 -52.36 -49.47 4.51
C GLY A 263 -52.68 -48.59 5.73
N GLY A 264 -53.88 -48.04 5.91
CA GLY A 264 -55.20 -48.57 5.59
C GLY A 264 -55.77 -49.27 6.84
N VAL A 265 -56.60 -48.56 7.61
CA VAL A 265 -57.90 -49.00 8.16
C VAL A 265 -58.57 -47.82 8.86
N ASP A 266 -59.68 -47.36 8.27
CA ASP A 266 -60.72 -46.59 8.96
C ASP A 266 -61.42 -47.45 10.01
N PRO A 267 -61.93 -46.82 11.09
CA PRO A 267 -63.25 -47.20 11.57
C PRO A 267 -64.18 -45.98 11.68
N LEU A 268 -65.24 -46.00 10.86
CA LEU A 268 -66.45 -45.22 11.04
C LEU A 268 -67.33 -45.84 12.15
N LEU A 269 -67.69 -45.01 13.13
CA LEU A 269 -68.96 -44.91 13.88
C LEU A 269 -69.83 -46.18 14.12
N VAL A 270 -70.25 -46.38 15.37
CA VAL A 270 -71.67 -46.47 15.81
C VAL A 270 -71.73 -46.51 17.34
N GLY A 271 -72.66 -45.74 17.94
CA GLY A 271 -72.86 -45.64 19.38
C GLY A 271 -73.89 -46.60 19.97
N GLY A 272 -73.90 -46.64 21.31
CA GLY A 272 -75.08 -46.71 22.18
C GLY A 272 -75.99 -47.95 22.16
N SER A 273 -75.90 -48.76 23.21
CA SER A 273 -77.00 -49.02 24.17
C SER A 273 -76.42 -49.58 25.46
#